data_AF-A0A9D4YMS4-F1
#
_entry.id   AF-A0A9D4YMS4-F1
#
_cell.length_a   1.000
_cell.length_b   1.000
_cell.length_c   1.000
_cell.angle_alpha   90.00
_cell.angle_beta   90.00
_cell.angle_gamma   90.00
#
_symmetry.space_group_name_H-M   'P 1'
#
loop_
_entity.id
_entity.type
_entity.pdbx_description
1 polymer ?
#
loop_
_entity_poly.entity_id
_entity_poly.type
_entity_poly.pdbx_seq_one_letter_code
_entity_poly.pdbx_strand_id
1 'polypeptide(L)'
;MCCLSGITIDFYDGLVMDYIINTTPGQHTRKDKALDPKTTRESGPCLSPSVADHPLGPATYHRLGKLLPHQLANQTRAPPWADSSFRSLSYWIGSRHQNGKNDIGFMDNQVRTDDFHHVKSGSKDYLSVNFSTINPKKPNSALRKVSRVRLTSGFVITSCIPGIGHNLQEHYVVLVRGGRVKDLPGVRYHIVRGLAQDPTTRRIWFGVSTAHDFESRDDITEGRLYQNIFASHFGQLAIIFLWTSGNLFHVAWQGNFEAWVQDSLHVRPIAHAIWDPHFGQPAIEAFTLGSVLGPVNIAYAGVYQWWYIIGLCTNEDLYTRAIFLLFLSFISLLAGWLHLQPKWKPSISWFKNAESHLNHHLSGLFEVSSLAWTRHLVHVAIPGSKGEYVRWNNFLSVLPHPQGLGPPFTGKWNLYSQNPVSSIHLFSTSEGAGTAILTLLGGFRPQTQSLWLTDMDHHPLAIAILFLIGGHIYRTNSVLGIV
;
A
#
# COMPACT_ATOMS: atom_id res chain seq x y z
N MET A 1 -2.61 2.26 20.83
CA MET A 1 -1.46 2.05 19.92
C MET A 1 -1.38 0.62 19.36
N CYS A 2 -2.48 -0.16 19.30
CA CYS A 2 -2.47 -1.52 18.72
C CYS A 2 -3.00 -1.60 17.27
N CYS A 3 -3.19 -0.46 16.59
CA CYS A 3 -3.65 -0.39 15.19
C CYS A 3 -2.67 0.35 14.25
N LEU A 4 -1.41 0.55 14.67
CA LEU A 4 -0.36 1.17 13.84
C LEU A 4 0.77 0.20 13.45
N SER A 5 0.69 -1.05 13.90
CA SER A 5 1.59 -2.15 13.51
C SER A 5 0.80 -3.21 12.72
N GLY A 6 0.28 -2.81 11.55
CA GLY A 6 -0.59 -3.70 10.76
C GLY A 6 -1.48 -3.02 9.72
N ILE A 7 -1.01 -1.94 9.08
CA ILE A 7 -1.62 -1.51 7.81
C ILE A 7 -0.92 -2.27 6.68
N THR A 8 -1.36 -3.51 6.46
CA THR A 8 -1.25 -4.09 5.12
C THR A 8 -2.16 -3.25 4.24
N ILE A 9 -1.59 -2.46 3.32
CA ILE A 9 -2.40 -1.74 2.33
C ILE A 9 -2.80 -2.77 1.27
N ASP A 10 -3.90 -3.45 1.50
CA ASP A 10 -4.58 -4.21 0.45
C ASP A 10 -5.14 -3.21 -0.57
N PHE A 11 -4.37 -3.01 -1.65
CA PHE A 11 -4.88 -2.40 -2.87
C PHE A 11 -5.93 -3.34 -3.46
N TYR A 12 -7.20 -3.12 -3.10
CA TYR A 12 -8.30 -3.58 -3.93
C TYR A 12 -8.25 -2.78 -5.23
N ASP A 13 -7.68 -3.37 -6.28
CA ASP A 13 -7.68 -2.85 -7.64
C ASP A 13 -9.13 -2.72 -8.14
N GLY A 14 -9.72 -1.56 -7.89
CA GLY A 14 -10.96 -1.09 -8.50
C GLY A 14 -10.78 -0.74 -9.98
N LEU A 15 -10.17 -1.62 -10.76
CA LEU A 15 -10.17 -1.52 -12.21
C LEU A 15 -11.52 -2.00 -12.73
N VAL A 16 -12.30 -1.05 -13.24
CA VAL A 16 -13.49 -1.31 -14.04
C VAL A 16 -13.08 -2.17 -15.24
N MET A 17 -13.37 -3.48 -15.17
CA MET A 17 -13.30 -4.37 -16.31
C MET A 17 -14.53 -4.14 -17.17
N ASP A 18 -14.36 -3.35 -18.23
CA ASP A 18 -15.34 -3.26 -19.31
C ASP A 18 -15.64 -4.66 -19.85
N TYR A 19 -16.93 -5.02 -19.85
CA TYR A 19 -17.45 -6.26 -20.41
C TYR A 19 -17.34 -6.21 -21.94
N ILE A 20 -16.17 -6.55 -22.49
CA ILE A 20 -16.01 -6.80 -23.93
C ILE A 20 -16.69 -8.13 -24.28
N ILE A 21 -17.95 -8.02 -24.70
CA ILE A 21 -18.72 -9.14 -25.23
C ILE A 21 -18.09 -9.57 -26.57
N ASN A 22 -17.52 -10.77 -26.59
CA ASN A 22 -17.04 -11.40 -27.82
C ASN A 22 -18.20 -11.59 -28.82
N THR A 23 -18.16 -10.87 -29.93
CA THR A 23 -18.98 -11.19 -31.12
C THR A 23 -18.09 -11.34 -32.35
N THR A 24 -18.02 -12.57 -32.85
CA THR A 24 -17.32 -12.96 -34.08
C THR A 24 -18.11 -12.50 -35.31
N PRO A 25 -17.47 -11.96 -36.37
CA PRO A 25 -18.21 -11.46 -37.53
C PRO A 25 -18.70 -12.60 -38.44
N GLY A 26 -20.00 -12.86 -38.44
CA GLY A 26 -20.69 -13.71 -39.42
C GLY A 26 -21.33 -12.88 -40.53
N GLN A 27 -21.04 -13.20 -41.78
CA GLN A 27 -21.69 -12.58 -42.94
C GLN A 27 -23.15 -13.02 -43.03
N HIS A 28 -24.10 -12.08 -43.20
CA HIS A 28 -25.04 -12.15 -44.33
C HIS A 28 -25.77 -10.83 -44.59
N THR A 29 -26.32 -10.74 -45.79
CA THR A 29 -26.81 -9.52 -46.44
C THR A 29 -28.31 -9.29 -46.25
N ARG A 30 -28.73 -8.02 -46.46
CA ARG A 30 -29.82 -7.60 -47.37
C ARG A 30 -31.10 -6.96 -46.77
N LYS A 31 -31.17 -5.63 -46.95
CA LYS A 31 -32.32 -4.81 -47.40
C LYS A 31 -33.46 -4.39 -46.44
N ASP A 32 -33.56 -3.06 -46.36
CA ASP A 32 -34.69 -2.20 -46.76
C ASP A 32 -35.94 -2.01 -45.85
N LYS A 33 -36.20 -0.71 -45.64
CA LYS A 33 -37.49 0.01 -45.41
C LYS A 33 -37.97 0.28 -43.98
N ALA A 34 -38.36 1.55 -43.81
CA ALA A 34 -39.00 2.14 -42.65
C ALA A 34 -40.54 2.20 -42.83
N LEU A 35 -41.28 2.32 -41.71
CA LEU A 35 -42.39 3.28 -41.56
C LEU A 35 -42.88 3.37 -40.09
N ASP A 36 -43.17 4.59 -39.66
CA ASP A 36 -44.10 4.98 -38.55
C ASP A 36 -45.52 5.11 -39.19
N PRO A 37 -46.72 5.01 -38.53
CA PRO A 37 -47.10 5.86 -37.38
C PRO A 37 -48.24 5.47 -36.38
N LYS A 38 -48.30 6.23 -35.27
CA LYS A 38 -49.49 6.82 -34.57
C LYS A 38 -50.57 5.98 -33.81
N THR A 39 -50.68 6.29 -32.50
CA THR A 39 -51.91 6.42 -31.63
C THR A 39 -52.91 5.23 -31.50
N THR A 40 -53.49 4.87 -30.34
CA THR A 40 -54.29 5.72 -29.41
C THR A 40 -54.71 4.95 -28.13
N ARG A 41 -54.94 5.69 -27.02
CA ARG A 41 -55.92 5.45 -25.91
C ARG A 41 -55.66 4.40 -24.81
N GLU A 42 -56.22 4.77 -23.65
CA GLU A 42 -56.08 4.16 -22.32
C GLU A 42 -57.20 3.15 -22.01
N SER A 43 -56.90 2.17 -21.16
CA SER A 43 -57.85 1.66 -20.16
C SER A 43 -57.10 0.98 -18.99
N GLY A 44 -57.40 1.43 -17.76
CA GLY A 44 -57.11 0.65 -16.55
C GLY A 44 -58.15 -0.47 -16.36
N PRO A 45 -57.99 -1.32 -15.32
CA PRO A 45 -58.51 -0.86 -14.02
C PRO A 45 -57.63 -1.16 -12.81
N CYS A 46 -57.93 -0.45 -11.72
CA CYS A 46 -57.31 -0.54 -10.40
C CYS A 46 -57.66 -1.83 -9.65
N LEU A 47 -56.88 -2.17 -8.61
CA LEU A 47 -57.38 -2.54 -7.27
C LEU A 47 -56.23 -2.43 -6.23
N SER A 48 -56.59 -2.42 -4.94
CA SER A 48 -55.88 -1.69 -3.86
C SER A 48 -55.38 -2.59 -2.69
N PRO A 49 -54.71 -2.06 -1.63
CA PRO A 49 -53.77 -2.81 -0.79
C PRO A 49 -54.33 -3.30 0.57
N SER A 50 -53.43 -3.92 1.36
CA SER A 50 -53.40 -4.06 2.84
C SER A 50 -53.40 -5.51 3.35
N VAL A 51 -52.31 -5.91 4.02
CA VAL A 51 -52.31 -6.58 5.33
C VAL A 51 -51.01 -6.19 6.05
N ALA A 52 -51.13 -5.63 7.25
CA ALA A 52 -50.08 -5.60 8.26
C ALA A 52 -50.45 -6.56 9.41
N ASP A 53 -49.47 -6.84 10.27
CA ASP A 53 -49.59 -7.52 11.57
C ASP A 53 -50.00 -9.00 11.59
N HIS A 54 -49.10 -9.87 12.08
CA HIS A 54 -49.29 -10.57 13.36
C HIS A 54 -47.95 -11.16 13.89
N PRO A 55 -47.79 -11.32 15.23
CA PRO A 55 -46.49 -11.61 15.87
C PRO A 55 -46.29 -13.06 16.32
N LEU A 56 -45.04 -13.48 16.52
CA LEU A 56 -44.68 -14.69 17.29
C LEU A 56 -43.49 -14.44 18.24
N GLY A 57 -43.56 -15.05 19.42
CA GLY A 57 -42.72 -14.76 20.60
C GLY A 57 -41.41 -15.54 20.74
N PRO A 58 -40.79 -15.53 21.94
CA PRO A 58 -39.35 -15.73 22.12
C PRO A 58 -38.92 -17.20 22.35
N ALA A 59 -37.62 -17.45 22.18
CA ALA A 59 -36.95 -18.67 22.63
C ALA A 59 -35.83 -18.35 23.63
N THR A 60 -35.81 -19.07 24.76
CA THR A 60 -35.05 -18.75 25.97
C THR A 60 -34.17 -19.94 26.39
N TYR A 61 -32.84 -19.78 26.41
CA TYR A 61 -31.82 -20.60 27.13
C TYR A 61 -31.71 -22.12 26.77
N HIS A 62 -30.55 -22.78 26.66
CA HIS A 62 -29.50 -22.94 27.69
C HIS A 62 -28.22 -23.68 27.18
N ARG A 63 -27.07 -23.31 27.77
CA ARG A 63 -25.86 -24.12 28.13
C ARG A 63 -25.01 -24.93 27.09
N LEU A 64 -23.71 -24.60 27.16
CA LEU A 64 -22.50 -25.45 27.06
C LEU A 64 -22.25 -26.33 25.81
N GLY A 65 -21.15 -25.99 25.12
CA GLY A 65 -20.03 -26.94 25.03
C GLY A 65 -19.62 -27.47 23.66
N LYS A 66 -18.64 -26.80 23.02
CA LYS A 66 -17.33 -27.37 22.64
C LYS A 66 -16.44 -26.32 21.96
N LEU A 67 -15.13 -26.36 22.24
CA LEU A 67 -14.15 -25.72 21.36
C LEU A 67 -14.14 -26.45 20.02
N LEU A 68 -14.13 -25.70 18.92
CA LEU A 68 -13.66 -26.22 17.63
C LEU A 68 -12.15 -26.52 17.76
N PRO A 69 -11.68 -27.67 17.27
CA PRO A 69 -10.28 -28.06 17.41
C PRO A 69 -9.37 -27.14 16.58
N HIS A 70 -8.19 -26.93 17.13
CA HIS A 70 -7.12 -26.09 16.59
C HIS A 70 -6.76 -26.60 15.18
N GLN A 71 -7.06 -25.81 14.15
CA GLN A 71 -6.51 -26.03 12.81
C GLN A 71 -5.01 -25.76 12.88
N LEU A 72 -4.21 -26.84 12.89
CA LEU A 72 -2.77 -26.79 12.76
C LEU A 72 -2.41 -26.06 11.46
N ALA A 73 -1.49 -25.10 11.51
CA ALA A 73 -1.08 -24.36 10.32
C ALA A 73 -0.54 -25.33 9.25
N ASN A 74 -1.07 -25.25 8.02
CA ASN A 74 -0.56 -26.03 6.90
C ASN A 74 0.90 -25.68 6.64
N GLN A 75 1.76 -26.70 6.53
CA GLN A 75 3.12 -26.51 6.05
C GLN A 75 3.11 -25.96 4.62
N THR A 76 4.03 -25.05 4.33
CA THR A 76 4.22 -24.43 3.02
C THR A 76 4.55 -25.49 1.97
N ARG A 77 3.56 -25.83 1.13
CA ARG A 77 3.82 -26.59 -0.11
C ARG A 77 4.34 -25.65 -1.19
N ALA A 78 5.37 -26.08 -1.89
CA ALA A 78 5.83 -25.44 -3.12
C ALA A 78 4.71 -25.45 -4.18
N PRO A 79 4.62 -24.44 -5.05
CA PRO A 79 3.61 -24.39 -6.10
C PRO A 79 3.80 -25.56 -7.09
N PRO A 80 2.71 -26.17 -7.60
CA PRO A 80 2.81 -27.24 -8.56
C PRO A 80 3.37 -26.74 -9.90
N TRP A 81 4.32 -27.49 -10.42
CA TRP A 81 4.79 -27.43 -11.80
C TRP A 81 3.61 -27.53 -12.77
N ALA A 82 3.54 -26.60 -13.74
CA ALA A 82 2.54 -26.65 -14.79
C ALA A 82 2.99 -27.63 -15.89
N ASP A 83 2.50 -28.86 -15.84
CA ASP A 83 2.73 -29.87 -16.89
C ASP A 83 1.89 -29.54 -18.14
N SER A 84 2.51 -28.95 -19.16
CA SER A 84 1.83 -28.62 -20.41
C SER A 84 1.84 -29.82 -21.37
N SER A 85 1.11 -30.88 -21.01
CA SER A 85 0.90 -32.03 -21.89
C SER A 85 -0.01 -31.62 -23.07
N PHE A 86 0.52 -31.56 -24.29
CA PHE A 86 -0.30 -31.58 -25.50
C PHE A 86 0.18 -32.63 -26.52
N ARG A 87 -0.53 -33.76 -26.47
CA ARG A 87 -0.70 -34.83 -27.47
C ARG A 87 0.44 -35.07 -28.48
N SER A 88 1.10 -36.20 -28.27
CA SER A 88 1.67 -37.04 -29.32
C SER A 88 0.71 -37.21 -30.52
N LEU A 89 1.24 -37.00 -31.73
CA LEU A 89 0.89 -37.83 -32.88
C LEU A 89 2.16 -38.52 -33.37
N SER A 90 2.12 -39.84 -33.46
CA SER A 90 3.26 -40.73 -33.69
C SER A 90 3.64 -40.86 -35.17
N TYR A 91 4.95 -40.87 -35.48
CA TYR A 91 5.48 -41.69 -36.59
C TYR A 91 6.87 -42.29 -36.29
N TRP A 92 7.00 -43.56 -36.67
CA TRP A 92 8.20 -44.43 -36.69
C TRP A 92 9.02 -44.11 -37.97
N ILE A 93 10.31 -44.43 -38.18
CA ILE A 93 11.32 -45.34 -37.58
C ILE A 93 12.70 -44.64 -37.70
N GLY A 94 13.77 -45.04 -36.98
CA GLY A 94 15.12 -44.81 -37.53
C GLY A 94 16.38 -44.85 -36.65
N SER A 95 16.67 -45.94 -35.92
CA SER A 95 17.99 -46.08 -35.28
C SER A 95 19.12 -46.25 -36.30
N ARG A 96 20.22 -45.50 -36.15
CA ARG A 96 21.56 -45.98 -36.53
C ARG A 96 22.64 -45.40 -35.59
N HIS A 97 23.39 -46.31 -34.97
CA HIS A 97 24.44 -46.03 -34.00
C HIS A 97 25.80 -46.25 -34.68
N GLN A 98 26.76 -45.32 -34.56
CA GLN A 98 28.20 -45.61 -34.71
C GLN A 98 29.07 -44.63 -33.90
N ASN A 99 30.19 -45.17 -33.40
CA ASN A 99 31.25 -44.45 -32.67
C ASN A 99 32.11 -43.58 -33.61
N GLY A 100 32.79 -42.57 -33.06
CA GLY A 100 33.89 -41.87 -33.74
C GLY A 100 34.58 -40.85 -32.83
N LYS A 101 35.92 -40.87 -32.79
CA LYS A 101 36.75 -39.94 -32.01
C LYS A 101 36.89 -38.57 -32.70
N ASN A 102 37.29 -37.59 -31.88
CA ASN A 102 38.11 -36.40 -32.17
C ASN A 102 38.19 -35.90 -33.62
N ASP A 103 37.85 -34.62 -33.84
CA ASP A 103 38.90 -33.62 -34.16
C ASP A 103 38.39 -32.17 -34.11
N ILE A 104 39.32 -31.25 -33.86
CA ILE A 104 39.05 -29.81 -33.71
C ILE A 104 39.02 -29.15 -35.10
N GLY A 105 37.95 -29.40 -35.85
CA GLY A 105 37.75 -28.86 -37.20
C GLY A 105 37.06 -27.51 -37.23
N PHE A 106 37.72 -26.47 -37.75
CA PHE A 106 37.06 -25.25 -38.20
C PHE A 106 36.14 -25.57 -39.38
N MET A 107 34.83 -25.62 -39.15
CA MET A 107 33.83 -25.64 -40.22
C MET A 107 33.31 -24.22 -40.46
N ASP A 108 33.72 -23.64 -41.59
CA ASP A 108 33.16 -22.41 -42.14
C ASP A 108 31.71 -22.68 -42.55
N ASN A 109 30.77 -22.30 -41.69
CA ASN A 109 29.35 -22.49 -41.96
C ASN A 109 28.85 -21.37 -42.87
N GLN A 110 29.20 -21.46 -44.16
CA GLN A 110 28.45 -20.81 -45.23
C GLN A 110 27.02 -21.37 -45.26
N VAL A 111 26.17 -20.85 -44.38
CA VAL A 111 24.72 -20.99 -44.54
C VAL A 111 24.35 -20.21 -45.79
N ARG A 112 24.09 -20.97 -46.85
CA ARG A 112 23.55 -20.56 -48.13
C ARG A 112 22.47 -19.50 -47.92
N THR A 113 22.65 -18.34 -48.52
CA THR A 113 21.55 -17.38 -48.70
C THR A 113 20.48 -18.08 -49.52
N ASP A 114 19.30 -18.34 -48.94
CA ASP A 114 18.00 -18.42 -49.65
C ASP A 114 16.79 -18.68 -48.69
N ASP A 115 17.00 -19.10 -47.44
CA ASP A 115 15.89 -19.24 -46.46
C ASP A 115 15.46 -17.89 -45.85
N PHE A 116 14.73 -17.10 -46.64
CA PHE A 116 14.04 -15.88 -46.21
C PHE A 116 12.79 -16.19 -45.36
N HIS A 117 12.98 -16.65 -44.12
CA HIS A 117 11.94 -16.42 -43.11
C HIS A 117 11.98 -14.97 -42.64
N HIS A 118 10.92 -14.24 -42.98
CA HIS A 118 10.70 -12.84 -42.64
C HIS A 118 10.48 -12.67 -41.13
N VAL A 119 11.55 -12.78 -40.33
CA VAL A 119 11.52 -12.49 -38.89
C VAL A 119 11.14 -11.03 -38.71
N LYS A 120 9.86 -10.80 -38.36
CA LYS A 120 9.34 -9.46 -38.03
C LYS A 120 10.28 -8.82 -37.01
N SER A 121 10.58 -7.54 -37.21
CA SER A 121 11.36 -6.70 -36.30
C SER A 121 10.66 -6.61 -34.94
N GLY A 122 10.96 -7.56 -34.06
CA GLY A 122 10.41 -7.65 -32.71
C GLY A 122 11.47 -8.17 -31.76
N SER A 123 11.74 -7.39 -30.72
CA SER A 123 12.45 -7.82 -29.52
C SER A 123 11.84 -9.13 -28.98
N LYS A 124 12.68 -10.09 -28.61
CA LYS A 124 12.30 -11.18 -27.69
C LYS A 124 13.42 -11.37 -26.66
N ASP A 125 13.11 -12.12 -25.61
CA ASP A 125 14.02 -12.35 -24.48
C ASP A 125 14.88 -13.59 -24.71
N TYR A 126 16.18 -13.49 -24.40
CA TYR A 126 17.19 -14.48 -24.79
C TYR A 126 18.31 -14.64 -23.76
N LEU A 127 18.89 -15.84 -23.64
CA LEU A 127 19.95 -16.15 -22.68
C LEU A 127 21.34 -15.95 -23.31
N SER A 128 22.24 -15.16 -22.69
CA SER A 128 23.65 -15.11 -23.09
C SER A 128 24.36 -16.40 -22.67
N VAL A 129 25.22 -16.96 -23.54
CA VAL A 129 25.87 -18.26 -23.30
C VAL A 129 27.39 -18.15 -23.22
N ASN A 130 28.02 -17.21 -23.94
CA ASN A 130 29.48 -16.99 -23.90
C ASN A 130 29.85 -15.60 -24.45
N PHE A 131 30.95 -15.02 -23.96
CA PHE A 131 31.55 -13.78 -24.46
C PHE A 131 32.82 -14.04 -25.27
N SER A 132 33.06 -13.25 -26.32
CA SER A 132 34.31 -13.30 -27.07
C SER A 132 34.64 -11.96 -27.75
N THR A 133 35.86 -11.83 -28.27
CA THR A 133 36.31 -10.66 -29.03
C THR A 133 36.57 -11.03 -30.48
N ILE A 134 36.08 -10.22 -31.41
CA ILE A 134 36.27 -10.40 -32.86
C ILE A 134 36.99 -9.19 -33.46
N ASN A 135 37.89 -9.46 -34.42
CA ASN A 135 38.57 -8.44 -35.21
C ASN A 135 37.57 -7.73 -36.15
N PRO A 136 37.50 -6.38 -36.12
CA PRO A 136 36.65 -5.63 -37.03
C PRO A 136 37.17 -5.66 -38.48
N LYS A 137 36.32 -5.25 -39.42
CA LYS A 137 36.69 -4.99 -40.81
C LYS A 137 37.60 -3.76 -40.88
N LYS A 138 38.71 -3.86 -41.63
CA LYS A 138 39.55 -2.70 -42.00
C LYS A 138 38.67 -1.57 -42.58
N PRO A 139 38.91 -0.29 -42.23
CA PRO A 139 40.13 0.27 -41.64
C PRO A 139 40.21 0.22 -40.10
N ASN A 140 39.16 -0.24 -39.41
CA ASN A 140 39.13 -0.24 -37.95
C ASN A 140 40.06 -1.31 -37.35
N SER A 141 40.71 -1.02 -36.23
CA SER A 141 41.66 -1.92 -35.54
C SER A 141 41.23 -2.32 -34.12
N ALA A 142 40.31 -1.58 -33.49
CA ALA A 142 39.86 -1.84 -32.12
C ALA A 142 39.00 -3.11 -32.02
N LEU A 143 39.45 -4.09 -31.23
CA LEU A 143 38.70 -5.31 -30.93
C LEU A 143 37.26 -5.01 -30.49
N ARG A 144 36.30 -5.74 -31.05
CA ARG A 144 34.89 -5.61 -30.67
C ARG A 144 34.46 -6.80 -29.82
N LYS A 145 33.80 -6.52 -28.69
CA LYS A 145 33.17 -7.54 -27.84
C LYS A 145 31.87 -8.02 -28.50
N VAL A 146 31.70 -9.33 -28.57
CA VAL A 146 30.50 -10.01 -29.04
C VAL A 146 30.06 -11.02 -27.98
N SER A 147 28.79 -11.43 -28.00
CA SER A 147 28.35 -12.60 -27.26
C SER A 147 27.59 -13.57 -28.15
N ARG A 148 27.68 -14.87 -27.82
CA ARG A 148 26.77 -15.88 -28.34
C ARG A 148 25.52 -15.89 -27.45
N VAL A 149 24.38 -15.62 -28.06
CA VAL A 149 23.07 -15.54 -27.38
C VAL A 149 22.21 -16.66 -27.91
N ARG A 150 21.65 -17.47 -27.00
CA ARG A 150 20.68 -18.52 -27.33
C ARG A 150 19.29 -17.92 -27.29
N LEU A 151 18.62 -17.97 -28.44
CA LEU A 151 17.25 -17.50 -28.59
C LEU A 151 16.28 -18.46 -27.90
N THR A 152 15.12 -17.94 -27.47
CA THR A 152 13.97 -18.72 -27.00
C THR A 152 13.43 -19.68 -28.08
N SER A 153 13.71 -19.42 -29.35
CA SER A 153 13.49 -20.34 -30.48
C SER A 153 14.57 -21.42 -30.64
N GLY A 154 15.47 -21.59 -29.67
CA GLY A 154 16.53 -22.61 -29.66
C GLY A 154 17.80 -22.26 -30.44
N PHE A 155 17.69 -21.40 -31.47
CA PHE A 155 18.83 -20.95 -32.29
C PHE A 155 19.89 -20.19 -31.50
N VAL A 156 21.17 -20.32 -31.85
CA VAL A 156 22.27 -19.53 -31.29
C VAL A 156 22.73 -18.50 -32.30
N ILE A 157 22.70 -17.22 -31.92
CA ILE A 157 23.19 -16.10 -32.74
C ILE A 157 24.44 -15.46 -32.12
N THR A 158 25.26 -14.83 -32.96
CA THR A 158 26.31 -13.92 -32.51
C THR A 158 25.79 -12.49 -32.57
N SER A 159 25.91 -11.76 -31.46
CA SER A 159 25.44 -10.37 -31.34
C SER A 159 26.58 -9.45 -30.86
N CYS A 160 26.64 -8.24 -31.41
CA CYS A 160 27.60 -7.22 -31.00
C CYS A 160 27.17 -6.55 -29.69
N ILE A 161 28.13 -6.33 -28.80
CA ILE A 161 27.91 -5.66 -27.51
C ILE A 161 28.36 -4.20 -27.64
N PRO A 162 27.44 -3.21 -27.78
CA PRO A 162 27.83 -1.84 -28.10
C PRO A 162 28.45 -1.11 -26.90
N GLY A 163 29.63 -0.50 -27.02
CA GLY A 163 30.29 0.27 -25.95
C GLY A 163 31.53 -0.39 -25.34
N ILE A 164 32.30 0.38 -24.55
CA ILE A 164 33.68 0.06 -24.15
C ILE A 164 33.74 -0.92 -22.95
N GLY A 165 32.96 -0.64 -21.89
CA GLY A 165 32.75 -1.55 -20.76
C GLY A 165 31.48 -2.39 -20.92
N HIS A 166 31.42 -3.56 -20.30
CA HIS A 166 30.17 -4.31 -20.07
C HIS A 166 30.27 -5.09 -18.75
N ASN A 167 29.16 -5.16 -18.02
CA ASN A 167 28.99 -6.00 -16.83
C ASN A 167 27.91 -7.08 -17.10
N LEU A 168 27.93 -7.65 -18.32
CA LEU A 168 27.06 -8.77 -18.65
C LEU A 168 27.71 -10.04 -18.09
N GLN A 169 26.98 -10.78 -17.28
CA GLN A 169 27.40 -12.07 -16.76
C GLN A 169 27.00 -13.20 -17.72
N GLU A 170 27.63 -14.37 -17.54
CA GLU A 170 27.20 -15.59 -18.23
C GLU A 170 25.78 -15.96 -17.76
N HIS A 171 24.94 -16.47 -18.67
CA HIS A 171 23.51 -16.73 -18.42
C HIS A 171 22.63 -15.50 -18.15
N TYR A 172 23.09 -14.28 -18.43
CA TYR A 172 22.26 -13.07 -18.33
C TYR A 172 21.20 -13.00 -19.46
N VAL A 173 19.99 -12.53 -19.16
CA VAL A 173 18.93 -12.36 -20.16
C VAL A 173 19.11 -11.03 -20.90
N VAL A 174 19.34 -11.09 -22.21
CA VAL A 174 19.63 -9.92 -23.05
C VAL A 174 18.58 -9.73 -24.16
N LEU A 175 18.22 -8.47 -24.40
CA LEU A 175 17.37 -8.07 -25.52
C LEU A 175 18.23 -7.85 -26.77
N VAL A 176 17.84 -8.41 -27.91
CA VAL A 176 18.64 -8.36 -29.14
C VAL A 176 17.83 -7.79 -30.31
N ARG A 177 18.39 -6.78 -30.98
CA ARG A 177 17.82 -6.10 -32.15
C ARG A 177 18.48 -6.58 -33.43
N GLY A 178 17.67 -6.91 -34.44
CA GLY A 178 18.15 -7.20 -35.79
C GLY A 178 18.73 -5.95 -36.47
N GLY A 179 19.90 -6.07 -37.07
CA GLY A 179 20.59 -4.99 -37.77
C GLY A 179 22.03 -5.35 -38.10
N ARG A 180 22.48 -5.11 -39.34
CA ARG A 180 23.86 -5.41 -39.74
C ARG A 180 24.84 -4.52 -39.00
N VAL A 181 25.79 -5.12 -38.29
CA VAL A 181 26.90 -4.38 -37.68
C VAL A 181 27.87 -3.98 -38.79
N LYS A 182 28.05 -2.67 -39.02
CA LYS A 182 28.93 -2.16 -40.09
C LYS A 182 30.38 -2.64 -39.97
N ASP A 183 30.87 -2.74 -38.73
CA ASP A 183 32.25 -3.08 -38.39
C ASP A 183 32.56 -4.59 -38.38
N LEU A 184 31.56 -5.46 -38.26
CA LEU A 184 31.79 -6.90 -37.99
C LEU A 184 31.21 -7.78 -39.10
N PRO A 185 32.04 -8.54 -39.84
CA PRO A 185 31.54 -9.53 -40.79
C PRO A 185 30.74 -10.62 -40.07
N GLY A 186 29.65 -11.09 -40.69
CA GLY A 186 28.76 -12.12 -40.14
C GLY A 186 27.81 -11.69 -39.01
N VAL A 187 28.10 -10.60 -38.28
CA VAL A 187 27.27 -10.18 -37.14
C VAL A 187 26.07 -9.32 -37.60
N ARG A 188 24.87 -9.90 -37.52
CA ARG A 188 23.59 -9.31 -37.97
C ARG A 188 22.69 -8.82 -36.84
N TYR A 189 23.21 -8.74 -35.62
CA TYR A 189 22.46 -8.46 -34.41
C TYR A 189 23.24 -7.57 -33.45
N HIS A 190 22.54 -6.65 -32.79
CA HIS A 190 23.06 -5.78 -31.73
C HIS A 190 22.34 -6.08 -30.42
N ILE A 191 23.07 -6.21 -29.31
CA ILE A 191 22.45 -6.21 -27.98
C ILE A 191 21.92 -4.81 -27.69
N VAL A 192 20.65 -4.72 -27.33
CA VAL A 192 20.05 -3.49 -26.80
C VAL A 192 20.49 -3.35 -25.35
N ARG A 193 21.21 -2.27 -25.03
CA ARG A 193 21.71 -2.05 -23.67
C ARG A 193 20.82 -1.10 -22.90
N GLY A 194 20.41 -1.54 -21.72
CA GLY A 194 19.52 -0.79 -20.86
C GLY A 194 18.12 -0.65 -21.45
N LEU A 195 17.17 -0.37 -20.57
CA LEU A 195 15.76 -0.25 -20.92
C LEU A 195 15.49 0.87 -21.96
N ALA A 196 16.18 2.01 -21.83
CA ALA A 196 15.94 3.20 -22.64
C ALA A 196 16.08 2.98 -24.16
N GLN A 197 16.93 2.03 -24.57
CA GLN A 197 17.22 1.72 -25.98
C GLN A 197 16.23 0.74 -26.62
N ASP A 198 15.31 0.15 -25.85
CA ASP A 198 14.29 -0.77 -26.38
C ASP A 198 13.31 -0.01 -27.29
N PRO A 199 13.18 -0.40 -28.57
CA PRO A 199 12.28 0.27 -29.51
C PRO A 199 10.80 -0.12 -29.34
N THR A 200 10.47 -1.03 -28.42
CA THR A 200 9.12 -1.57 -28.24
C THR A 200 8.40 -0.97 -27.02
N THR A 201 7.09 -1.19 -26.92
CA THR A 201 6.27 -0.76 -25.76
C THR A 201 6.68 -1.43 -24.45
N ARG A 202 7.42 -2.57 -24.49
CA ARG A 202 8.06 -3.19 -23.33
C ARG A 202 8.87 -2.18 -22.52
N ARG A 203 9.53 -1.22 -23.19
CA ARG A 203 10.27 -0.12 -22.56
C ARG A 203 9.46 0.61 -21.48
N ILE A 204 8.19 0.86 -21.74
CA ILE A 204 7.30 1.61 -20.84
C ILE A 204 6.96 0.73 -19.63
N TRP A 205 6.48 -0.49 -19.89
CA TRP A 205 6.08 -1.43 -18.84
C TRP A 205 7.22 -1.78 -17.87
N PHE A 206 8.39 -2.13 -18.40
CA PHE A 206 9.55 -2.39 -17.57
C PHE A 206 10.07 -1.13 -16.88
N GLY A 207 9.87 0.06 -17.46
CA GLY A 207 10.28 1.32 -16.83
C GLY A 207 9.44 1.70 -15.62
N VAL A 208 8.15 1.36 -15.65
CA VAL A 208 7.26 1.48 -14.50
C VAL A 208 7.57 0.40 -13.46
N SER A 209 7.71 -0.87 -13.88
CA SER A 209 7.91 -1.97 -12.91
C SER A 209 9.28 -1.95 -12.22
N THR A 210 10.36 -1.52 -12.89
CA THR A 210 11.68 -1.35 -12.28
C THR A 210 11.93 0.07 -11.75
N ALA A 211 10.92 0.95 -11.73
CA ALA A 211 11.07 2.32 -11.24
C ALA A 211 11.58 2.39 -9.79
N HIS A 212 11.13 1.46 -8.93
CA HIS A 212 11.51 1.38 -7.51
C HIS A 212 12.60 0.35 -7.23
N ASP A 213 13.02 -0.42 -8.23
CA ASP A 213 14.22 -1.25 -8.13
C ASP A 213 15.45 -0.34 -8.27
N PHE A 214 15.91 0.17 -7.12
CA PHE A 214 17.04 1.08 -7.07
C PHE A 214 18.39 0.39 -7.28
N GLU A 215 18.48 -0.93 -7.06
CA GLU A 215 19.73 -1.70 -7.12
C GLU A 215 20.11 -2.07 -8.55
N SER A 216 19.12 -2.32 -9.44
CA SER A 216 19.38 -2.60 -10.87
C SER A 216 19.62 -1.36 -11.73
N ARG A 217 19.63 -0.15 -11.15
CA ARG A 217 19.88 1.10 -11.89
C ARG A 217 21.34 1.24 -12.33
N ASP A 218 21.53 1.70 -13.56
CA ASP A 218 22.84 2.06 -14.10
C ASP A 218 23.59 3.03 -13.17
N ASP A 219 24.88 2.75 -12.92
CA ASP A 219 25.81 3.54 -12.10
C ASP A 219 25.34 3.86 -10.66
N ILE A 220 24.53 2.98 -10.05
CA ILE A 220 24.18 3.10 -8.62
C ILE A 220 25.37 2.69 -7.72
N THR A 221 25.59 3.46 -6.65
CA THR A 221 26.55 3.13 -5.58
C THR A 221 25.78 2.91 -4.27
N GLU A 222 26.33 2.12 -3.35
CA GLU A 222 25.69 1.82 -2.06
C GLU A 222 25.22 3.08 -1.31
N GLY A 223 26.07 4.13 -1.25
CA GLY A 223 25.69 5.38 -0.61
C GLY A 223 24.53 6.11 -1.31
N ARG A 224 24.47 6.06 -2.64
CA ARG A 224 23.38 6.66 -3.42
C ARG A 224 22.09 5.84 -3.32
N LEU A 225 22.19 4.52 -3.21
CA LEU A 225 21.08 3.61 -2.94
C LEU A 225 20.39 3.99 -1.61
N TYR A 226 21.14 4.00 -0.50
CA TYR A 226 20.59 4.39 0.81
C TYR A 226 20.01 5.82 0.82
N GLN A 227 20.68 6.79 0.18
CA GLN A 227 20.17 8.17 0.09
C GLN A 227 18.85 8.28 -0.70
N ASN A 228 18.72 7.54 -1.81
CA ASN A 228 17.47 7.48 -2.57
C ASN A 228 16.34 6.86 -1.72
N ILE A 229 16.61 5.72 -1.09
CA ILE A 229 15.67 5.02 -0.20
C ILE A 229 15.21 5.94 0.94
N PHE A 230 16.14 6.66 1.59
CA PHE A 230 15.84 7.59 2.67
C PHE A 230 14.92 8.73 2.23
N ALA A 231 15.19 9.35 1.08
CA ALA A 231 14.32 10.38 0.52
C ALA A 231 12.95 9.83 0.11
N SER A 232 12.88 8.58 -0.39
CA SER A 232 11.60 7.91 -0.69
C SER A 232 10.75 7.67 0.56
N HIS A 233 11.36 7.35 1.72
CA HIS A 233 10.60 7.24 2.98
C HIS A 233 9.95 8.57 3.39
N PHE A 234 10.64 9.71 3.24
CA PHE A 234 10.06 11.04 3.47
C PHE A 234 8.92 11.36 2.49
N GLY A 235 9.04 10.93 1.23
CA GLY A 235 7.95 11.03 0.24
C GLY A 235 6.73 10.20 0.65
N GLN A 236 6.94 8.96 1.10
CA GLN A 236 5.87 8.08 1.57
C GLN A 236 5.16 8.63 2.82
N LEU A 237 5.92 9.13 3.80
CA LEU A 237 5.38 9.80 4.98
C LEU A 237 4.54 11.04 4.60
N ALA A 238 5.01 11.84 3.63
CA ALA A 238 4.25 12.98 3.14
C ALA A 238 2.91 12.58 2.51
N ILE A 239 2.88 11.49 1.73
CA ILE A 239 1.65 10.94 1.15
C ILE A 239 0.69 10.48 2.25
N ILE A 240 1.18 9.78 3.28
CA ILE A 240 0.36 9.34 4.42
C ILE A 240 -0.25 10.55 5.15
N PHE A 241 0.54 11.58 5.48
CA PHE A 241 0.03 12.79 6.13
C PHE A 241 -0.98 13.55 5.25
N LEU A 242 -0.73 13.64 3.94
CA LEU A 242 -1.65 14.28 3.00
C LEU A 242 -2.97 13.51 2.87
N TRP A 243 -2.91 12.18 2.82
CA TRP A 243 -4.09 11.31 2.80
C TRP A 243 -4.91 11.46 4.10
N THR A 244 -4.28 11.41 5.28
CA THR A 244 -5.00 11.61 6.55
C THR A 244 -5.57 13.03 6.66
N SER A 245 -4.84 14.05 6.19
CA SER A 245 -5.34 15.43 6.05
C SER A 245 -6.58 15.50 5.16
N GLY A 246 -6.57 14.82 4.00
CA GLY A 246 -7.70 14.78 3.08
C GLY A 246 -8.96 14.17 3.70
N ASN A 247 -8.81 13.05 4.43
CA ASN A 247 -9.92 12.42 5.15
C ASN A 247 -10.56 13.38 6.17
N LEU A 248 -9.74 14.06 6.99
CA LEU A 248 -10.23 15.05 7.96
C LEU A 248 -10.91 16.23 7.25
N PHE A 249 -10.31 16.75 6.19
CA PHE A 249 -10.82 17.90 5.44
C PHE A 249 -12.18 17.61 4.78
N HIS A 250 -12.33 16.47 4.09
CA HIS A 250 -13.60 16.13 3.45
C HIS A 250 -14.73 15.91 4.46
N VAL A 251 -14.44 15.29 5.60
CA VAL A 251 -15.45 15.13 6.67
C VAL A 251 -15.78 16.47 7.34
N ALA A 252 -14.80 17.35 7.56
CA ALA A 252 -15.03 18.68 8.13
C ALA A 252 -15.84 19.61 7.20
N TRP A 253 -15.68 19.47 5.88
CA TRP A 253 -16.29 20.36 4.88
C TRP A 253 -17.64 19.84 4.35
N GLN A 254 -17.74 18.53 4.11
CA GLN A 254 -18.87 17.89 3.42
C GLN A 254 -19.54 16.78 4.24
N GLY A 255 -18.93 16.40 5.37
CA GLY A 255 -19.45 15.38 6.27
C GLY A 255 -20.52 15.91 7.22
N ASN A 256 -20.99 15.02 8.08
CA ASN A 256 -22.00 15.30 9.10
C ASN A 256 -21.47 14.99 10.51
N PHE A 257 -20.18 15.26 10.76
CA PHE A 257 -19.49 14.84 11.99
C PHE A 257 -20.17 15.33 13.27
N GLU A 258 -20.52 16.61 13.35
CA GLU A 258 -21.21 17.17 14.52
C GLU A 258 -22.59 16.52 14.76
N ALA A 259 -23.38 16.29 13.70
CA ALA A 259 -24.66 15.60 13.81
C ALA A 259 -24.49 14.13 14.25
N TRP A 260 -23.45 13.46 13.75
CA TRP A 260 -23.11 12.10 14.15
C TRP A 260 -22.60 12.03 15.60
N VAL A 261 -21.91 13.05 16.11
CA VAL A 261 -21.51 13.13 17.52
C VAL A 261 -22.73 13.25 18.44
N GLN A 262 -23.80 13.93 18.01
CA GLN A 262 -25.06 14.01 18.78
C GLN A 262 -25.88 12.71 18.77
N ASP A 263 -25.93 12.00 17.63
CA ASP A 263 -26.62 10.69 17.52
C ASP A 263 -25.82 9.69 16.68
N SER A 264 -24.82 9.09 17.33
CA SER A 264 -23.89 8.15 16.68
C SER A 264 -24.50 6.79 16.31
N LEU A 265 -25.73 6.49 16.77
CA LEU A 265 -26.40 5.21 16.54
C LEU A 265 -27.30 5.24 15.31
N HIS A 266 -28.00 6.35 15.04
CA HIS A 266 -28.94 6.45 13.92
C HIS A 266 -28.40 7.29 12.75
N VAL A 267 -27.51 8.26 13.00
CA VAL A 267 -26.87 9.03 11.94
C VAL A 267 -25.82 8.16 11.25
N ARG A 268 -25.90 8.06 9.91
CA ARG A 268 -24.85 7.40 9.11
C ARG A 268 -23.74 8.41 8.80
N PRO A 269 -22.46 8.07 9.02
CA PRO A 269 -21.35 8.98 8.79
C PRO A 269 -21.12 9.21 7.29
N ILE A 270 -20.90 10.45 6.88
CA ILE A 270 -20.65 10.84 5.48
C ILE A 270 -19.14 10.96 5.24
N ALA A 271 -18.65 10.38 4.14
CA ALA A 271 -17.25 10.46 3.72
C ALA A 271 -16.96 11.78 2.99
N HIS A 272 -17.69 12.04 1.91
CA HIS A 272 -17.56 13.21 1.06
C HIS A 272 -18.79 13.34 0.14
N ALA A 273 -18.95 14.51 -0.49
CA ALA A 273 -19.95 14.72 -1.54
C ALA A 273 -19.55 14.04 -2.85
N ILE A 274 -20.55 13.62 -3.63
CA ILE A 274 -20.36 13.09 -4.98
C ILE A 274 -20.57 14.24 -5.97
N TRP A 275 -19.61 14.43 -6.89
CA TRP A 275 -19.76 15.33 -8.03
C TRP A 275 -19.44 14.56 -9.31
N ASP A 276 -20.47 13.97 -9.90
CA ASP A 276 -20.37 13.27 -11.19
C ASP A 276 -21.43 13.83 -12.17
N PRO A 277 -21.01 14.61 -13.18
CA PRO A 277 -21.91 15.14 -14.21
C PRO A 277 -22.64 14.08 -15.05
N HIS A 278 -22.24 12.81 -14.99
CA HIS A 278 -22.90 11.71 -15.70
C HIS A 278 -24.07 11.09 -14.91
N PHE A 279 -24.26 11.46 -13.64
CA PHE A 279 -25.38 10.97 -12.85
C PHE A 279 -26.71 11.53 -13.38
N GLY A 280 -27.57 10.63 -13.87
CA GLY A 280 -28.97 10.95 -14.13
C GLY A 280 -29.73 11.22 -12.82
N GLN A 281 -30.83 11.97 -12.90
CA GLN A 281 -31.66 12.36 -11.76
C GLN A 281 -31.98 11.21 -10.76
N PRO A 282 -32.34 9.98 -11.19
CA PRO A 282 -32.60 8.89 -10.25
C PRO A 282 -31.38 8.46 -9.42
N ALA A 283 -30.16 8.61 -9.96
CA ALA A 283 -28.92 8.34 -9.22
C ALA A 283 -28.63 9.46 -8.22
N ILE A 284 -28.85 10.72 -8.61
CA ILE A 284 -28.74 11.87 -7.70
C ILE A 284 -29.67 11.67 -6.50
N GLU A 285 -30.93 11.31 -6.74
CA GLU A 285 -31.92 11.03 -5.69
C GLU A 285 -31.54 9.83 -4.81
N ALA A 286 -31.07 8.72 -5.40
CA ALA A 286 -30.66 7.53 -4.66
C ALA A 286 -29.43 7.76 -3.74
N PHE A 287 -28.48 8.60 -4.15
CA PHE A 287 -27.30 8.95 -3.35
C PHE A 287 -27.52 10.17 -2.44
N THR A 288 -28.61 10.92 -2.59
CA THR A 288 -28.98 12.03 -1.71
C THR A 288 -29.71 11.48 -0.48
N LEU A 289 -28.92 11.17 0.56
CA LEU A 289 -29.41 10.48 1.75
C LEU A 289 -29.84 11.46 2.85
N GLY A 290 -31.07 11.31 3.34
CA GLY A 290 -31.59 12.06 4.48
C GLY A 290 -31.84 13.54 4.17
N SER A 291 -31.37 14.43 5.06
CA SER A 291 -31.55 15.89 4.96
C SER A 291 -30.41 16.62 4.24
N VAL A 292 -29.54 15.91 3.52
CA VAL A 292 -28.40 16.50 2.81
C VAL A 292 -28.85 17.08 1.46
N LEU A 293 -28.28 18.23 1.06
CA LEU A 293 -28.66 18.96 -0.16
C LEU A 293 -28.10 18.37 -1.47
N GLY A 294 -27.62 17.12 -1.47
CA GLY A 294 -27.04 16.49 -2.64
C GLY A 294 -26.46 15.09 -2.38
N PRO A 295 -25.92 14.44 -3.42
CA PRO A 295 -25.49 13.05 -3.35
C PRO A 295 -24.19 12.90 -2.56
N VAL A 296 -24.12 11.90 -1.70
CA VAL A 296 -22.99 11.68 -0.77
C VAL A 296 -22.59 10.21 -0.66
N ASN A 297 -21.31 9.96 -0.36
CA ASN A 297 -20.82 8.64 0.02
C ASN A 297 -20.90 8.44 1.55
N ILE A 298 -21.35 7.26 1.99
CA ILE A 298 -21.30 6.84 3.40
C ILE A 298 -19.91 6.31 3.74
N ALA A 299 -19.38 6.71 4.90
CA ALA A 299 -18.07 6.31 5.39
C ALA A 299 -18.13 4.97 6.15
N TYR A 300 -17.37 3.97 5.68
CA TYR A 300 -17.24 2.67 6.36
C TYR A 300 -15.86 2.46 7.02
N ALA A 301 -14.95 3.43 6.90
CA ALA A 301 -13.56 3.33 7.38
C ALA A 301 -13.36 3.46 8.91
N GLY A 302 -14.44 3.62 9.69
CA GLY A 302 -14.37 3.73 11.16
C GLY A 302 -13.78 5.05 11.70
N VAL A 303 -13.47 6.03 10.83
CA VAL A 303 -12.75 7.25 11.21
C VAL A 303 -13.56 8.16 12.15
N TYR A 304 -14.89 8.20 12.01
CA TYR A 304 -15.78 8.96 12.90
C TYR A 304 -15.68 8.44 14.35
N GLN A 305 -15.78 7.12 14.53
CA GLN A 305 -15.66 6.46 15.83
C GLN A 305 -14.28 6.70 16.44
N TRP A 306 -13.21 6.59 15.66
CA TRP A 306 -11.86 6.84 16.13
C TRP A 306 -11.66 8.30 16.59
N TRP A 307 -12.03 9.26 15.75
CA TRP A 307 -11.89 10.70 16.05
C TRP A 307 -12.72 11.13 17.25
N TYR A 308 -13.93 10.61 17.39
CA TYR A 308 -14.78 10.91 18.53
C TYR A 308 -14.21 10.36 19.85
N ILE A 309 -13.72 9.11 19.85
CA ILE A 309 -13.11 8.49 21.05
C ILE A 309 -11.86 9.23 21.53
N ILE A 310 -11.10 9.87 20.63
CA ILE A 310 -9.92 10.70 21.00
C ILE A 310 -10.29 12.15 21.34
N GLY A 311 -11.59 12.47 21.42
CA GLY A 311 -12.11 13.75 21.92
C GLY A 311 -12.31 14.84 20.86
N LEU A 312 -12.45 14.49 19.57
CA LEU A 312 -12.85 15.44 18.53
C LEU A 312 -14.37 15.52 18.47
N CYS A 313 -14.93 16.73 18.50
CA CYS A 313 -16.38 16.92 18.60
C CYS A 313 -16.94 17.91 17.57
N THR A 314 -16.09 18.74 16.95
CA THR A 314 -16.49 19.80 16.02
C THR A 314 -15.80 19.69 14.66
N ASN A 315 -16.37 20.31 13.63
CA ASN A 315 -15.74 20.46 12.32
C ASN A 315 -14.47 21.32 12.40
N GLU A 316 -14.40 22.28 13.34
CA GLU A 316 -13.21 23.10 13.61
C GLU A 316 -12.02 22.24 14.10
N ASP A 317 -12.29 21.25 14.96
CA ASP A 317 -11.28 20.28 15.42
C ASP A 317 -10.65 19.53 14.24
N LEU A 318 -11.50 19.05 13.32
CA LEU A 318 -11.09 18.29 12.14
C LEU A 318 -10.31 19.19 11.16
N TYR A 319 -10.82 20.37 10.87
CA TYR A 319 -10.22 21.33 9.94
C TYR A 319 -8.83 21.80 10.40
N THR A 320 -8.69 22.14 11.69
CA THR A 320 -7.40 22.53 12.28
C THR A 320 -6.37 21.41 12.18
N ARG A 321 -6.79 20.15 12.36
CA ARG A 321 -5.92 18.98 12.27
C ARG A 321 -5.56 18.61 10.83
N ALA A 322 -6.47 18.84 9.87
CA ALA A 322 -6.16 18.73 8.45
C ALA A 322 -5.03 19.70 8.07
N ILE A 323 -5.15 20.98 8.40
CA ILE A 323 -4.09 21.98 8.13
C ILE A 323 -2.76 21.59 8.79
N PHE A 324 -2.78 21.10 10.04
CA PHE A 324 -1.58 20.63 10.73
C PHE A 324 -0.90 19.46 10.01
N LEU A 325 -1.66 18.47 9.54
CA LEU A 325 -1.12 17.32 8.80
C LEU A 325 -0.65 17.71 7.38
N LEU A 326 -1.32 18.64 6.72
CA LEU A 326 -0.86 19.23 5.45
C LEU A 326 0.50 19.94 5.63
N PHE A 327 0.68 20.67 6.74
CA PHE A 327 1.96 21.29 7.09
C PHE A 327 3.06 20.25 7.39
N LEU A 328 2.73 19.16 8.10
CA LEU A 328 3.68 18.04 8.30
C LEU A 328 4.03 17.31 7.00
N SER A 329 3.08 17.16 6.08
CA SER A 329 3.35 16.63 4.73
C SER A 329 4.36 17.49 3.98
N PHE A 330 4.18 18.82 4.00
CA PHE A 330 5.14 19.77 3.43
C PHE A 330 6.52 19.71 4.09
N ILE A 331 6.60 19.66 5.42
CA ILE A 331 7.87 19.47 6.14
C ILE A 331 8.56 18.16 5.73
N SER A 332 7.81 17.07 5.61
CA SER A 332 8.37 15.76 5.22
C SER A 332 8.99 15.82 3.82
N LEU A 333 8.30 16.42 2.84
CA LEU A 333 8.86 16.64 1.50
C LEU A 333 10.11 17.53 1.53
N LEU A 334 10.09 18.61 2.30
CA LEU A 334 11.24 19.51 2.45
C LEU A 334 12.44 18.81 3.10
N ALA A 335 12.23 17.97 4.11
CA ALA A 335 13.27 17.17 4.76
C ALA A 335 13.88 16.14 3.80
N GLY A 336 13.04 15.42 3.05
CA GLY A 336 13.51 14.49 2.01
C GLY A 336 14.34 15.18 0.92
N TRP A 337 13.90 16.35 0.44
CA TRP A 337 14.66 17.17 -0.50
C TRP A 337 15.96 17.73 0.11
N LEU A 338 15.94 18.15 1.38
CA LEU A 338 17.08 18.71 2.09
C LEU A 338 18.20 17.66 2.23
N HIS A 339 17.87 16.43 2.63
CA HIS A 339 18.83 15.34 2.76
C HIS A 339 19.39 14.82 1.43
N LEU A 340 18.84 15.24 0.28
CA LEU A 340 19.45 15.05 -1.04
C LEU A 340 20.44 16.16 -1.42
N GLN A 341 20.50 17.28 -0.68
CA GLN A 341 21.42 18.38 -0.97
C GLN A 341 22.86 18.02 -0.55
N PRO A 342 23.91 18.37 -1.34
CA PRO A 342 25.29 17.93 -1.09
C PRO A 342 25.82 18.13 0.34
N LYS A 343 25.39 19.20 1.04
CA LYS A 343 25.80 19.53 2.40
C LYS A 343 25.14 18.64 3.49
N TRP A 344 23.99 18.05 3.21
CA TRP A 344 23.12 17.40 4.22
C TRP A 344 22.88 15.90 3.95
N LYS A 345 23.59 15.33 2.97
CA LYS A 345 23.57 13.90 2.64
C LYS A 345 24.15 13.06 3.79
N PRO A 346 23.40 12.10 4.35
CA PRO A 346 23.95 11.18 5.34
C PRO A 346 25.01 10.25 4.72
N SER A 347 25.99 9.84 5.54
CA SER A 347 27.02 8.88 5.17
C SER A 347 26.52 7.43 5.26
N ILE A 348 27.20 6.51 4.57
CA ILE A 348 26.91 5.06 4.68
C ILE A 348 27.06 4.57 6.13
N SER A 349 28.04 5.09 6.87
CA SER A 349 28.26 4.76 8.29
C SER A 349 27.11 5.20 9.18
N TRP A 350 26.40 6.28 8.84
CA TRP A 350 25.18 6.69 9.55
C TRP A 350 24.05 5.68 9.28
N PHE A 351 23.79 5.35 8.01
CA PHE A 351 22.77 4.36 7.63
C PHE A 351 22.98 2.98 8.27
N LYS A 352 24.24 2.55 8.42
CA LYS A 352 24.61 1.26 9.02
C LYS A 352 24.73 1.27 10.56
N ASN A 353 24.48 2.40 11.23
CA ASN A 353 24.52 2.48 12.69
C ASN A 353 23.23 1.93 13.32
N ALA A 354 23.11 0.59 13.34
CA ALA A 354 21.94 -0.11 13.85
C ALA A 354 21.66 0.16 15.34
N GLU A 355 22.70 0.24 16.18
CA GLU A 355 22.58 0.52 17.63
C GLU A 355 21.95 1.89 17.88
N SER A 356 22.45 2.93 17.20
CA SER A 356 21.88 4.28 17.31
C SER A 356 20.45 4.32 16.78
N HIS A 357 20.16 3.69 15.64
CA HIS A 357 18.79 3.65 15.11
C HIS A 357 17.83 2.91 16.05
N LEU A 358 18.26 1.80 16.64
CA LEU A 358 17.43 1.01 17.54
C LEU A 358 17.10 1.77 18.82
N ASN A 359 18.09 2.43 19.45
CA ASN A 359 17.86 3.28 20.61
C ASN A 359 16.93 4.46 20.30
N HIS A 360 17.17 5.19 19.20
CA HIS A 360 16.32 6.33 18.81
C HIS A 360 14.93 5.91 18.35
N HIS A 361 14.74 4.71 17.79
CA HIS A 361 13.40 4.22 17.49
C HIS A 361 12.66 3.72 18.73
N LEU A 362 13.32 3.01 19.66
CA LEU A 362 12.70 2.54 20.89
C LEU A 362 12.36 3.70 21.83
N SER A 363 13.35 4.47 22.30
CA SER A 363 13.11 5.57 23.23
C SER A 363 12.58 6.84 22.52
N GLY A 364 13.16 7.23 21.38
CA GLY A 364 12.71 8.42 20.66
C GLY A 364 11.35 8.25 19.97
N LEU A 365 11.20 7.28 19.06
CA LEU A 365 9.99 7.14 18.25
C LEU A 365 8.85 6.48 19.03
N PHE A 366 9.08 5.37 19.72
CA PHE A 366 8.00 4.61 20.36
C PHE A 366 7.65 5.07 21.78
N GLU A 367 8.61 5.21 22.70
CA GLU A 367 8.34 5.72 24.05
C GLU A 367 7.77 7.14 24.02
N VAL A 368 8.45 8.14 23.44
CA VAL A 368 7.97 9.54 23.49
C VAL A 368 6.61 9.69 22.80
N SER A 369 6.36 8.99 21.69
CA SER A 369 5.03 8.97 21.06
C SER A 369 3.97 8.32 21.94
N SER A 370 4.31 7.24 22.67
CA SER A 370 3.39 6.56 23.58
C SER A 370 3.07 7.42 24.81
N LEU A 371 4.07 8.12 25.39
CA LEU A 371 3.86 9.11 26.45
C LEU A 371 3.03 10.31 25.98
N ALA A 372 3.30 10.83 24.78
CA ALA A 372 2.52 11.91 24.18
C ALA A 372 1.07 11.47 23.92
N TRP A 373 0.86 10.20 23.54
CA TRP A 373 -0.47 9.62 23.37
C TRP A 373 -1.22 9.47 24.69
N THR A 374 -0.59 8.92 25.74
CA THR A 374 -1.14 8.91 27.11
C THR A 374 -1.51 10.32 27.55
N ARG A 375 -0.61 11.29 27.39
CA ARG A 375 -0.90 12.70 27.72
C ARG A 375 -2.11 13.25 26.95
N HIS A 376 -2.28 12.91 25.67
CA HIS A 376 -3.45 13.31 24.90
C HIS A 376 -4.74 12.65 25.43
N LEU A 377 -4.70 11.38 25.81
CA LEU A 377 -5.86 10.70 26.39
C LEU A 377 -6.25 11.31 27.74
N VAL A 378 -5.30 11.44 28.68
CA VAL A 378 -5.51 12.03 30.03
C VAL A 378 -6.06 13.46 29.97
N HIS A 379 -5.53 14.31 29.10
CA HIS A 379 -5.88 15.74 29.08
C HIS A 379 -6.97 16.14 28.09
N VAL A 380 -7.34 15.29 27.11
CA VAL A 380 -8.32 15.67 26.06
C VAL A 380 -9.41 14.61 25.90
N ALA A 381 -9.04 13.35 25.66
CA ALA A 381 -10.04 12.31 25.37
C ALA A 381 -10.87 11.94 26.61
N ILE A 382 -10.23 11.77 27.76
CA ILE A 382 -10.90 11.43 29.02
C ILE A 382 -11.81 12.57 29.49
N PRO A 383 -11.37 13.84 29.58
CA PRO A 383 -12.26 14.98 29.86
C PRO A 383 -13.39 15.12 28.84
N GLY A 384 -13.10 15.02 27.54
CA GLY A 384 -14.11 15.06 26.47
C GLY A 384 -15.19 13.99 26.64
N SER A 385 -14.78 12.77 26.99
CA SER A 385 -15.72 11.66 27.27
C SER A 385 -16.62 11.89 28.49
N LYS A 386 -16.29 12.83 29.38
CA LYS A 386 -17.04 13.26 30.57
C LYS A 386 -17.78 14.59 30.35
N GLY A 387 -17.86 15.07 29.10
CA GLY A 387 -18.52 16.34 28.74
C GLY A 387 -17.68 17.61 28.97
N GLU A 388 -16.39 17.48 29.29
CA GLU A 388 -15.49 18.63 29.51
C GLU A 388 -14.75 19.02 28.22
N TYR A 389 -14.89 20.27 27.77
CA TYR A 389 -14.25 20.75 26.55
C TYR A 389 -12.83 21.28 26.82
N VAL A 390 -11.81 20.50 26.47
CA VAL A 390 -10.38 20.88 26.62
C VAL A 390 -9.69 21.02 25.27
N ARG A 391 -9.12 22.20 24.99
CA ARG A 391 -8.43 22.60 23.75
C ARG A 391 -7.25 23.53 24.05
N TRP A 392 -6.48 23.92 23.04
CA TRP A 392 -5.27 24.73 23.19
C TRP A 392 -5.44 26.04 23.96
N ASN A 393 -6.64 26.62 23.98
CA ASN A 393 -6.96 27.85 24.72
C ASN A 393 -7.14 27.66 26.24
N ASN A 394 -7.45 26.45 26.72
CA ASN A 394 -7.67 26.16 28.15
C ASN A 394 -6.91 24.94 28.70
N PHE A 395 -6.16 24.22 27.85
CA PHE A 395 -5.37 23.03 28.21
C PHE A 395 -4.39 23.24 29.38
N LEU A 396 -3.89 24.46 29.58
CA LEU A 396 -2.95 24.80 30.66
C LEU A 396 -3.64 25.19 31.98
N SER A 397 -4.95 25.47 31.96
CA SER A 397 -5.73 25.87 33.15
C SER A 397 -6.68 24.77 33.66
N VAL A 398 -7.06 23.81 32.81
CA VAL A 398 -7.88 22.66 33.21
C VAL A 398 -6.98 21.53 33.74
N LEU A 399 -7.18 21.11 34.98
CA LEU A 399 -6.51 19.96 35.57
C LEU A 399 -7.20 18.65 35.15
N PRO A 400 -6.48 17.65 34.61
CA PRO A 400 -7.09 16.37 34.22
C PRO A 400 -7.53 15.52 35.43
N HIS A 401 -7.06 15.84 36.63
CA HIS A 401 -7.42 15.17 37.87
C HIS A 401 -7.40 16.17 39.04
N PRO A 402 -8.35 16.15 40.00
CA PRO A 402 -8.45 17.15 41.06
C PRO A 402 -7.20 17.28 41.95
N GLN A 403 -6.45 16.19 42.14
CA GLN A 403 -5.20 16.18 42.93
C GLN A 403 -3.96 16.67 42.14
N GLY A 404 -4.12 17.09 40.87
CA GLY A 404 -3.02 17.52 40.01
C GLY A 404 -1.88 16.49 39.93
N LEU A 405 -0.64 16.97 39.92
CA LEU A 405 0.59 16.15 39.88
C LEU A 405 1.13 15.75 41.27
N GLY A 406 0.41 16.03 42.37
CA GLY A 406 0.85 15.70 43.73
C GLY A 406 1.00 14.19 44.03
N PRO A 407 0.08 13.30 43.56
CA PRO A 407 0.15 11.87 43.87
C PRO A 407 1.42 11.16 43.37
N PRO A 408 1.95 11.43 42.14
CA PRO A 408 3.23 10.90 41.68
C PRO A 408 4.41 11.14 42.62
N PHE A 409 4.64 12.40 43.01
CA PHE A 409 5.78 12.79 43.85
C PHE A 409 5.67 12.32 45.30
N THR A 410 4.46 11.97 45.75
CA THR A 410 4.21 11.42 47.09
C THR A 410 4.10 9.89 47.11
N GLY A 411 4.31 9.21 45.97
CA GLY A 411 4.19 7.75 45.85
C GLY A 411 2.75 7.21 45.91
N LYS A 412 1.72 8.08 45.95
CA LYS A 412 0.31 7.71 46.14
C LYS A 412 -0.44 7.52 44.82
N TRP A 413 0.14 6.77 43.88
CA TRP A 413 -0.35 6.66 42.49
C TRP A 413 -1.79 6.11 42.40
N ASN A 414 -2.22 5.26 43.36
CA ASN A 414 -3.59 4.74 43.48
C ASN A 414 -4.68 5.84 43.56
N LEU A 415 -4.34 7.09 43.89
CA LEU A 415 -5.31 8.19 43.87
C LEU A 415 -5.89 8.45 42.46
N TYR A 416 -5.16 8.13 41.39
CA TYR A 416 -5.63 8.32 40.00
C TYR A 416 -6.60 7.22 39.50
N SER A 417 -6.71 6.12 40.23
CA SER A 417 -7.66 5.02 39.98
C SER A 417 -8.92 5.10 40.85
N GLN A 418 -9.03 6.10 41.73
CA GLN A 418 -10.19 6.28 42.60
C GLN A 418 -11.38 6.92 41.86
N ASN A 419 -12.59 6.47 42.22
CA ASN A 419 -13.85 6.88 41.60
C ASN A 419 -13.81 6.68 40.06
N PRO A 420 -13.77 5.42 39.58
CA PRO A 420 -13.89 5.11 38.16
C PRO A 420 -15.25 5.51 37.61
N VAL A 421 -15.34 5.62 36.28
CA VAL A 421 -16.60 5.92 35.59
C VAL A 421 -17.65 4.85 35.89
N SER A 422 -18.88 5.28 36.21
CA SER A 422 -19.96 4.35 36.57
C SER A 422 -20.50 3.55 35.37
N SER A 423 -21.22 2.46 35.65
CA SER A 423 -21.86 1.62 34.62
C SER A 423 -22.99 2.30 33.85
N ILE A 424 -23.59 3.36 34.44
CA ILE A 424 -24.69 4.15 33.85
C ILE A 424 -24.21 5.37 33.07
N HIS A 425 -22.90 5.62 33.01
CA HIS A 425 -22.34 6.83 32.44
C HIS A 425 -22.61 6.99 30.95
N LEU A 426 -23.14 8.16 30.56
CA LEU A 426 -23.38 8.54 29.18
C LEU A 426 -22.11 9.20 28.57
N PHE A 427 -21.59 8.64 27.48
CA PHE A 427 -20.41 9.17 26.81
C PHE A 427 -20.63 10.62 26.33
N SER A 428 -19.64 11.48 26.55
CA SER A 428 -19.66 12.94 26.29
C SER A 428 -20.61 13.76 27.18
N THR A 429 -21.07 13.22 28.31
CA THR A 429 -21.78 13.99 29.35
C THR A 429 -21.12 13.80 30.71
N SER A 430 -21.46 14.66 31.68
CA SER A 430 -21.01 14.53 33.07
C SER A 430 -21.84 13.52 33.89
N GLU A 431 -22.87 12.92 33.30
CA GLU A 431 -23.78 12.02 34.01
C GLU A 431 -23.09 10.69 34.33
N GLY A 432 -22.98 10.37 35.62
CA GLY A 432 -22.28 9.19 36.10
C GLY A 432 -20.74 9.25 35.95
N ALA A 433 -20.17 10.44 35.72
CA ALA A 433 -18.74 10.62 35.47
C ALA A 433 -17.89 10.46 36.74
N GLY A 434 -16.86 9.62 36.63
CA GLY A 434 -15.86 9.41 37.67
C GLY A 434 -14.66 10.36 37.53
N THR A 435 -13.90 10.55 38.60
CA THR A 435 -12.67 11.38 38.57
C THR A 435 -11.45 10.62 38.09
N ALA A 436 -11.45 9.29 38.06
CA ALA A 436 -10.30 8.49 37.64
C ALA A 436 -9.78 8.86 36.24
N ILE A 437 -8.46 8.72 36.07
CA ILE A 437 -7.75 8.88 34.78
C ILE A 437 -7.01 7.60 34.35
N LEU A 438 -6.61 6.75 35.31
CA LEU A 438 -5.87 5.51 35.07
C LEU A 438 -6.61 4.36 35.76
N THR A 439 -7.02 3.34 35.02
CA THR A 439 -7.73 2.18 35.60
C THR A 439 -7.28 0.85 34.98
N LEU A 440 -7.71 -0.24 35.61
CA LEU A 440 -7.57 -1.63 35.15
C LEU A 440 -8.91 -2.36 35.38
N LEU A 441 -10.01 -1.81 34.84
CA LEU A 441 -11.36 -2.36 35.03
C LEU A 441 -11.56 -3.65 34.23
N GLY A 442 -11.08 -3.66 32.99
CA GLY A 442 -11.33 -4.73 32.02
C GLY A 442 -12.76 -4.73 31.48
N GLY A 443 -13.00 -5.65 30.55
CA GLY A 443 -14.29 -5.77 29.85
C GLY A 443 -14.59 -4.56 28.95
N PHE A 444 -15.89 -4.27 28.78
CA PHE A 444 -16.39 -3.21 27.90
C PHE A 444 -17.36 -2.29 28.65
N ARG A 445 -17.42 -1.02 28.24
CA ARG A 445 -18.43 -0.07 28.74
C ARG A 445 -19.83 -0.47 28.25
N PRO A 446 -20.86 -0.57 29.12
CA PRO A 446 -22.19 -1.04 28.74
C PRO A 446 -22.86 -0.25 27.60
N GLN A 447 -22.68 1.07 27.57
CA GLN A 447 -23.32 1.93 26.56
C GLN A 447 -22.62 1.85 25.19
N THR A 448 -21.28 2.02 25.15
CA THR A 448 -20.53 2.14 23.89
C THR A 448 -20.02 0.80 23.36
N GLN A 449 -20.08 -0.27 24.16
CA GLN A 449 -19.49 -1.59 23.87
C GLN A 449 -18.00 -1.53 23.49
N SER A 450 -17.31 -0.50 23.95
CA SER A 450 -15.88 -0.24 23.72
C SER A 450 -15.06 -0.47 24.99
N LEU A 451 -13.73 -0.53 24.85
CA LEU A 451 -12.82 -0.47 25.99
C LEU A 451 -12.98 0.86 26.76
N TRP A 452 -12.62 0.85 28.04
CA TRP A 452 -12.57 2.06 28.87
C TRP A 452 -11.38 2.94 28.46
N LEU A 453 -11.60 4.23 28.24
CA LEU A 453 -10.53 5.18 27.92
C LEU A 453 -9.41 5.21 28.98
N THR A 454 -9.77 5.06 30.25
CA THR A 454 -8.85 5.01 31.40
C THR A 454 -8.03 3.70 31.48
N ASP A 455 -8.53 2.61 30.91
CA ASP A 455 -7.75 1.37 30.71
C ASP A 455 -6.86 1.49 29.46
N MET A 456 -7.39 2.11 28.39
CA MET A 456 -6.67 2.39 27.14
C MET A 456 -5.51 3.39 27.32
N ASP A 457 -5.50 4.16 28.41
CA ASP A 457 -4.45 5.10 28.79
C ASP A 457 -3.31 4.45 29.59
N HIS A 458 -3.66 3.54 30.51
CA HIS A 458 -2.68 2.80 31.31
C HIS A 458 -1.75 1.94 30.44
N HIS A 459 -2.26 1.36 29.36
CA HIS A 459 -1.49 0.52 28.43
C HIS A 459 -0.33 1.26 27.72
N PRO A 460 -0.53 2.39 27.00
CA PRO A 460 0.57 3.17 26.42
C PRO A 460 1.53 3.76 27.46
N LEU A 461 1.08 4.06 28.68
CA LEU A 461 1.97 4.47 29.77
C LEU A 461 2.91 3.33 30.20
N ALA A 462 2.38 2.12 30.39
CA ALA A 462 3.19 0.94 30.72
C ALA A 462 4.17 0.57 29.57
N ILE A 463 3.70 0.63 28.32
CA ILE A 463 4.53 0.35 27.14
C ILE A 463 5.64 1.40 26.96
N ALA A 464 5.39 2.67 27.28
CA ALA A 464 6.44 3.70 27.25
C ALA A 464 7.62 3.33 28.18
N ILE A 465 7.35 2.87 29.40
CA ILE A 465 8.40 2.46 30.35
C ILE A 465 9.21 1.27 29.80
N LEU A 466 8.55 0.31 29.12
CA LEU A 466 9.24 -0.81 28.48
C LEU A 466 10.14 -0.34 27.32
N PHE A 467 9.67 0.58 26.49
CA PHE A 467 10.45 1.14 25.39
C PHE A 467 11.57 2.07 25.86
N LEU A 468 11.39 2.80 26.97
CA LEU A 468 12.44 3.58 27.62
C LEU A 468 13.61 2.68 28.02
N ILE A 469 13.32 1.59 28.74
CA ILE A 469 14.34 0.61 29.16
C ILE A 469 14.99 -0.01 27.92
N GLY A 470 14.19 -0.46 26.94
CA GLY A 470 14.69 -1.06 25.70
C GLY A 470 15.61 -0.15 24.87
N GLY A 471 15.27 1.14 24.79
CA GLY A 471 16.04 2.14 24.03
C GLY A 471 17.32 2.63 24.71
N HIS A 472 17.66 2.11 25.89
CA HIS A 472 18.89 2.39 26.62
C HIS A 472 19.77 1.13 26.81
N ILE A 473 19.43 0.01 26.16
CA ILE A 473 20.21 -1.24 26.23
C ILE A 473 21.52 -1.12 25.44
N TYR A 474 21.47 -0.59 24.22
CA TYR A 474 22.60 -0.63 23.29
C TYR A 474 23.55 0.53 23.52
N ARG A 475 24.85 0.25 23.42
CA ARG A 475 25.89 1.28 23.57
C ARG A 475 25.79 2.37 22.50
N THR A 476 26.21 3.58 22.86
CA THR A 476 26.35 4.72 21.93
C THR A 476 27.64 5.49 22.21
N ASN A 477 27.85 6.61 21.53
CA ASN A 477 29.00 7.51 21.72
C ASN A 477 29.21 7.95 23.18
N SER A 478 28.16 7.92 24.02
CA SER A 478 28.22 8.21 25.45
C SER A 478 28.87 7.11 26.30
N VAL A 479 29.39 6.04 25.68
CA VAL A 479 30.11 4.91 26.29
C VAL A 479 29.26 4.00 27.19
N LEU A 480 28.17 4.48 27.79
CA LEU A 480 27.18 3.65 28.46
C LEU A 480 26.33 2.84 27.46
N GLY A 481 26.14 1.57 27.81
CA GLY A 481 25.30 0.55 27.19
C GLY A 481 25.35 -0.68 28.10
N ILE A 482 24.28 -1.46 28.17
CA ILE A 482 24.24 -2.73 28.91
C ILE A 482 24.84 -3.86 28.05
N VAL A 483 24.75 -3.71 26.72
CA VAL A 483 25.29 -4.61 25.68
C VAL A 483 26.25 -3.83 24.79
#